data_AF-A0A0G1GUM3-F1
#
_entry.id   AF-A0A0G1GUM3-F1
#
_cell.length_a   1.000
_cell.length_b   1.000
_cell.length_c   1.000
_cell.angle_alpha   90.00
_cell.angle_beta   90.00
_cell.angle_gamma   90.00
#
_symmetry.space_group_name_H-M   'P 1'
#
loop_
_entity.id
_entity.type
_entity.pdbx_description
1 polymer ?
#
loop_
_entity_poly.entity_id
_entity_poly.type
_entity_poly.pdbx_seq_one_letter_code
_entity_poly.pdbx_strand_id
1 'polypeptide(L)' 'MDKEEKLKSLYEKLDLYETKLGRKMKGYRGVIHESAMSEMRHQEVMVLKAMVASLKSEIEQLEGLL' A
#
# COMPACT_ATOMS: atom_id res chain seq x y z
N MET A 1 -14.39 18.70 -5.15
CA MET A 1 -13.38 18.38 -4.13
C MET A 1 -12.17 19.23 -4.43
N ASP A 2 -11.77 20.08 -3.49
CA ASP A 2 -10.58 20.91 -3.67
C ASP A 2 -9.29 20.07 -3.52
N LYS A 3 -8.13 20.70 -3.77
CA LYS A 3 -6.83 20.04 -3.69
C LYS A 3 -6.52 19.53 -2.29
N GLU A 4 -6.88 20.28 -1.26
CA GLU A 4 -6.60 19.95 0.14
C GLU A 4 -7.47 18.78 0.62
N GLU A 5 -8.75 18.78 0.27
CA GLU A 5 -9.68 17.67 0.49
C GLU A 5 -9.20 16.40 -0.21
N LYS A 6 -8.67 16.53 -1.44
CA LYS A 6 -8.08 15.40 -2.17
C LYS A 6 -6.86 14.84 -1.46
N LEU A 7 -5.91 15.70 -1.09
CA LEU A 7 -4.70 15.30 -0.36
C LEU A 7 -5.06 14.61 0.96
N LYS A 8 -5.98 15.19 1.73
CA LYS A 8 -6.47 14.60 2.96
C LYS A 8 -7.02 13.19 2.73
N SER A 9 -7.89 13.01 1.73
CA SER A 9 -8.45 11.68 1.40
C SER A 9 -7.37 10.68 0.99
N LEU A 10 -6.34 11.12 0.26
CA LEU A 10 -5.23 10.27 -0.14
C LEU A 10 -4.36 9.86 1.06
N TYR A 11 -4.06 10.78 1.97
CA TYR A 11 -3.33 10.47 3.19
C TYR A 11 -4.09 9.50 4.11
N GLU A 12 -5.40 9.67 4.27
CA GLU A 12 -6.24 8.73 5.03
C GLU A 12 -6.23 7.32 4.41
N LYS A 13 -6.29 7.23 3.08
CA LYS A 13 -6.16 5.94 2.37
C LYS A 13 -4.76 5.37 2.52
N LEU A 14 -3.73 6.20 2.45
CA LEU A 14 -2.34 5.78 2.60
C LEU A 14 -2.12 5.14 3.97
N ASP A 15 -2.53 5.81 5.04
CA ASP A 15 -2.44 5.28 6.41
C ASP A 15 -3.16 3.94 6.57
N LEU A 16 -4.38 3.83 6.00
CA LEU A 16 -5.15 2.59 6.01
C LEU A 16 -4.38 1.43 5.34
N TYR A 17 -3.80 1.67 4.16
CA TYR A 17 -3.09 0.63 3.41
C TYR A 17 -1.72 0.32 4.01
N GLU A 18 -1.00 1.30 4.53
CA GLU A 18 0.27 1.09 5.26
C GLU A 18 0.03 0.29 6.54
N THR A 19 -1.03 0.58 7.28
CA THR A 19 -1.42 -0.21 8.46
C THR A 19 -1.74 -1.67 8.09
N LYS A 20 -2.51 -1.89 7.01
CA LYS A 20 -2.81 -3.24 6.51
C LYS A 20 -1.54 -3.97 6.06
N LEU A 21 -0.66 -3.28 5.34
CA LEU A 21 0.62 -3.82 4.88
C LEU A 21 1.49 -4.22 6.08
N GLY A 22 1.63 -3.35 7.08
CA GLY A 22 2.40 -3.63 8.30
C GLY A 22 1.91 -4.88 9.03
N ARG A 23 0.59 -5.06 9.14
CA ARG A 23 -0.01 -6.27 9.73
C ARG A 23 0.33 -7.54 8.93
N LYS A 24 0.20 -7.49 7.60
CA LYS A 24 0.49 -8.64 6.72
C LYS A 24 1.97 -8.97 6.64
N MET A 25 2.84 -7.95 6.76
CA MET A 25 4.29 -8.08 6.79
C MET A 25 4.81 -8.70 8.09
N LYS A 26 4.03 -8.70 9.19
CA LYS A 26 4.46 -9.33 10.46
C LYS A 26 4.72 -10.83 10.28
N GLY A 27 5.98 -11.24 10.38
CA GLY A 27 6.40 -12.63 10.17
C GLY A 27 6.32 -13.09 8.71
N TYR A 28 6.20 -12.16 7.75
CA TYR A 28 6.32 -12.46 6.34
C TYR A 28 7.80 -12.49 5.95
N ARG A 29 8.25 -13.58 5.31
CA ARG A 29 9.67 -13.80 4.95
C ARG A 29 9.89 -14.01 3.46
N GLY A 30 8.87 -13.78 2.64
CA GLY A 30 8.87 -14.16 1.23
C GLY A 30 7.80 -15.21 0.92
N VAL A 31 7.78 -15.66 -0.32
CA VAL A 31 6.87 -16.69 -0.82
C VAL A 31 7.50 -18.07 -0.71
N ILE A 32 6.69 -19.05 -0.31
CA ILE A 32 7.01 -20.48 -0.40
C ILE A 32 6.17 -21.02 -1.55
N HIS A 33 6.82 -21.32 -2.68
CA HIS A 33 6.20 -21.66 -3.97
C HIS A 33 5.49 -23.03 -4.01
N GLU A 34 5.42 -23.73 -2.89
CA GLU A 34 4.74 -25.02 -2.75
C GLU A 34 3.58 -24.94 -1.73
N SER A 35 3.29 -23.75 -1.24
CA SER A 35 2.22 -23.50 -0.28
C SER A 35 1.25 -22.48 -0.85
N ALA A 36 0.07 -22.94 -1.26
CA ALA A 36 -1.01 -22.07 -1.74
C ALA A 36 -1.31 -20.93 -0.74
N MET A 37 -1.29 -21.23 0.57
CA MET A 37 -1.46 -20.20 1.60
C MET A 37 -0.32 -19.16 1.58
N SER A 38 0.93 -19.60 1.39
CA SER A 38 2.05 -18.68 1.29
C SER A 38 2.00 -17.82 0.01
N GLU A 39 1.57 -18.39 -1.11
CA GLU A 39 1.41 -17.67 -2.36
C GLU A 39 0.30 -16.62 -2.28
N MET A 40 -0.86 -16.98 -1.72
CA MET A 40 -1.94 -16.04 -1.46
C MET A 40 -1.46 -14.89 -0.57
N ARG A 41 -0.77 -15.20 0.53
CA ARG A 41 -0.20 -14.18 1.41
C ARG A 41 0.80 -13.28 0.68
N HIS A 42 1.65 -13.86 -0.17
CA HIS A 42 2.60 -13.10 -0.98
C HIS A 42 1.89 -12.13 -1.92
N GLN A 43 0.88 -12.61 -2.65
CA GLN A 43 0.08 -11.79 -3.57
C GLN A 43 -0.61 -10.65 -2.83
N GLU A 44 -1.22 -10.90 -1.67
CA GLU A 44 -1.80 -9.85 -0.83
C GLU A 44 -0.77 -8.78 -0.45
N VAL A 45 0.44 -9.18 -0.06
CA VAL A 45 1.52 -8.23 0.26
C VAL A 45 1.94 -7.42 -0.97
N MET A 46 2.05 -8.05 -2.15
CA MET A 46 2.40 -7.34 -3.40
C MET A 46 1.34 -6.32 -3.79
N VAL A 47 0.05 -6.67 -3.70
CA VAL A 47 -1.05 -5.74 -3.96
C VAL A 47 -1.01 -4.57 -2.99
N LEU A 48 -0.85 -4.82 -1.70
CA LEU A 48 -0.76 -3.76 -0.70
C LEU A 48 0.44 -2.82 -0.94
N LYS A 49 1.60 -3.37 -1.31
CA LYS A 49 2.77 -2.57 -1.70
C LYS A 49 2.48 -1.69 -2.92
N ALA A 50 1.85 -2.25 -3.95
CA ALA A 50 1.49 -1.50 -5.15
C ALA A 50 0.50 -0.36 -4.84
N MET A 51 -0.50 -0.62 -3.99
CA MET A 51 -1.47 0.40 -3.54
C MET A 51 -0.78 1.55 -2.79
N VAL A 52 0.12 1.23 -1.84
CA VAL A 52 0.89 2.23 -1.09
C VAL A 52 1.78 3.05 -2.03
N ALA A 53 2.48 2.40 -2.96
CA ALA A 53 3.34 3.09 -3.92
C ALA A 53 2.56 4.04 -4.84
N SER A 54 1.41 3.59 -5.35
CA SER A 54 0.52 4.41 -6.18
C SER A 54 0.01 5.64 -5.42
N LEU A 55 -0.45 5.47 -4.18
CA LEU A 55 -0.93 6.57 -3.35
C LEU A 55 0.18 7.60 -3.05
N LYS A 56 1.40 7.13 -2.73
CA LYS A 56 2.56 8.03 -2.52
C LYS A 56 2.88 8.83 -3.78
N SER A 57 2.90 8.17 -4.94
CA SER A 57 3.15 8.84 -6.20
C SER A 57 2.07 9.88 -6.53
N GLU A 58 0.79 9.59 -6.29
CA GLU A 58 -0.29 10.55 -6.51
C GLU A 58 -0.19 11.75 -5.56
N ILE A 59 0.17 11.52 -4.29
CA ILE A 59 0.41 12.58 -3.31
C ILE A 59 1.58 13.46 -3.76
N GLU A 60 2.72 12.88 -4.12
CA GLU A 60 3.90 13.61 -4.58
C GLU A 60 3.58 14.47 -5.81
N GLN A 61 2.83 13.94 -6.78
CA GLN A 61 2.36 14.69 -7.96
C GLN A 61 1.44 15.86 -7.58
N LEU A 62 0.53 15.67 -6.62
CA LEU A 62 -0.34 16.74 -6.16
C LEU A 62 0.41 17.79 -5.36
N GLU A 63 1.41 17.40 -4.57
CA GLU A 63 2.26 18.31 -3.80
C GLU A 63 3.28 19.05 -4.68
N GLY A 64 3.54 18.57 -5.91
CA GLY A 64 4.53 19.14 -6.82
C GLY A 64 5.96 18.79 -6.42
N LEU A 65 6.14 17.64 -5.77
CA LEU A 65 7.45 17.08 -5.37
C LEU A 65 8.10 16.24 -6.49
N LEU A 66 7.38 16.04 -7.60
CA LEU A 66 7.73 15.33 -8.84
C LEU A 66 7.27 16.17 -10.04
#